data_AF-A0A8J4GXJ5-F1
#
_entry.id   AF-A0A8J4GXJ5-F1
#
_cell.length_a   1.000
_cell.length_b   1.000
_cell.length_c   1.000
_cell.angle_alpha   90.00
_cell.angle_beta   90.00
_cell.angle_gamma   90.00
#
_symmetry.space_group_name_H-M   'P 1'
#
loop_
_entity.id
_entity.type
_entity.pdbx_description
1 polymer ?
#
loop_
_entity_poly.entity_id
_entity_poly.type
_entity_poly.pdbx_seq_one_letter_code
_entity_poly.pdbx_strand_id
1 'polypeptide(L)'
;SGHLALMHQYFRDGMYPAGNRSVMDSVGFEPSGMLLKAAAIAGAKSLMGGYARSSGLPLGASPDGFQGWGRLDLSGCLPLPKLTNSNMRIQVADMGQITQGETIYLQGIRATGTGPIVAALVWHDYPASVIAASLIVNDLDFKYSINEGPLLQTREDHVNNVERIELSSLRYGDSVTLVVNGTKVVHGLVGSGSDARLPQRWAVAVVGHFIGTLKTLLNPGYARPQKLQTAFLNGIRVWNFEIRRQQQQSSSPVSGSNTSTPSQTNSIACLMAPEDGRPEMTSACLQFATWLRFSEEIDPSTGGYVYTVKDYLGRCLTLETSGDALSMSFSTCGSWPVANQRLALFRNTYTTVATNVLQLVPRPLLGSGNQDRQCLRQTIAPSPPSSTPSSLGIAGGSSNNRGLQVAVCDPDDQAQQFVLQVVSPPKSSPQLAKPPSPMLQSSLPPAPPRPSPPRPPPSLMPPSPTPLSQPPSPRPPPSLPSPSPLPPPPPPPPPPPPLPSFTQQLSPSTPPSIPAPSTPASPPSMPWLRFLVSWTGGLCKLSDQQI
;
A
#
# COMPACT_ATOMS: atom_id res chain seq x y z
N SER A 1 -1.46 -10.50 22.37
CA SER A 1 -0.35 -11.14 21.64
C SER A 1 -0.83 -11.90 20.40
N GLY A 2 -1.71 -12.92 20.52
CA GLY A 2 -2.16 -13.72 19.36
C GLY A 2 -2.70 -12.93 18.16
N HIS A 3 -3.56 -11.93 18.40
CA HIS A 3 -4.04 -11.03 17.34
C HIS A 3 -2.89 -10.28 16.62
N LEU A 4 -1.87 -9.81 17.35
CA LEU A 4 -0.73 -9.12 16.74
C LEU A 4 0.16 -10.08 15.94
N ALA A 5 0.27 -11.35 16.37
CA ALA A 5 0.95 -12.38 15.58
C ALA A 5 0.25 -12.63 14.24
N LEU A 6 -1.09 -12.63 14.23
CA LEU A 6 -1.87 -12.72 12.97
C LEU A 6 -1.69 -11.47 12.09
N MET A 7 -1.63 -10.27 12.68
CA MET A 7 -1.32 -9.06 11.91
C MET A 7 0.09 -9.09 11.32
N HIS A 8 1.07 -9.55 12.09
CA HIS A 8 2.45 -9.72 11.63
C HIS A 8 2.52 -10.69 10.45
N GLN A 9 1.86 -11.84 10.57
CA GLN A 9 1.73 -12.80 9.48
C GLN A 9 1.03 -12.21 8.25
N TYR A 10 -0.06 -11.44 8.44
CA TYR A 10 -0.79 -10.79 7.35
C TYR A 10 0.14 -9.91 6.48
N PHE A 11 0.98 -9.09 7.12
CA PHE A 11 1.92 -8.23 6.40
C PHE A 11 3.05 -9.04 5.75
N ARG A 12 3.58 -10.07 6.42
CA ARG A 12 4.69 -10.89 5.89
C ARG A 12 4.28 -11.78 4.72
N ASP A 13 3.12 -12.42 4.81
CA ASP A 13 2.63 -13.38 3.81
C ASP A 13 2.08 -12.71 2.55
N GLY A 14 2.14 -11.38 2.48
CA GLY A 14 1.71 -10.60 1.32
C GLY A 14 0.22 -10.41 1.21
N MET A 15 -0.51 -10.46 2.32
CA MET A 15 -1.96 -10.25 2.32
C MET A 15 -2.31 -8.75 2.20
N TYR A 16 -1.42 -7.84 2.62
CA TYR A 16 -1.60 -6.41 2.45
C TYR A 16 -1.55 -6.00 0.96
N PRO A 17 -2.40 -5.06 0.48
CA PRO A 17 -3.45 -4.35 1.22
C PRO A 17 -4.84 -5.00 1.12
N ALA A 18 -5.02 -6.00 0.26
CA ALA A 18 -6.34 -6.49 -0.13
C ALA A 18 -6.90 -7.61 0.78
N GLY A 19 -6.08 -8.17 1.66
CA GLY A 19 -6.39 -9.38 2.41
C GLY A 19 -6.29 -10.67 1.61
N ASN A 20 -5.63 -10.63 0.45
CA ASN A 20 -5.49 -11.79 -0.42
C ASN A 20 -4.21 -11.71 -1.24
N ARG A 21 -3.22 -12.54 -0.88
CA ARG A 21 -1.92 -12.65 -1.54
C ARG A 21 -1.96 -12.92 -3.05
N SER A 22 -3.09 -13.44 -3.55
CA SER A 22 -3.24 -13.71 -4.98
C SER A 22 -3.57 -12.44 -5.78
N VAL A 23 -3.94 -11.33 -5.15
CA VAL A 23 -4.26 -10.06 -5.83
C VAL A 23 -2.98 -9.36 -6.29
N MET A 24 -3.04 -8.68 -7.44
CA MET A 24 -1.87 -8.09 -8.11
C MET A 24 -1.12 -7.02 -7.29
N ASP A 25 -1.85 -6.26 -6.46
CA ASP A 25 -1.32 -5.20 -5.60
C ASP A 25 -0.88 -5.70 -4.23
N SER A 26 -0.97 -7.01 -3.99
CA SER A 26 -0.64 -7.62 -2.71
C SER A 26 0.88 -7.77 -2.54
N VAL A 27 1.42 -7.35 -1.40
CA VAL A 27 2.87 -7.25 -1.16
C VAL A 27 3.23 -7.65 0.26
N GLY A 28 4.23 -8.52 0.38
CA GLY A 28 4.76 -9.01 1.66
C GLY A 28 5.92 -8.15 2.18
N PHE A 29 5.90 -7.78 3.45
CA PHE A 29 7.00 -7.04 4.09
C PHE A 29 7.08 -7.33 5.59
N GLU A 30 8.22 -7.01 6.20
CA GLU A 30 8.41 -7.12 7.65
C GLU A 30 7.89 -5.84 8.32
N PRO A 31 6.76 -5.88 9.06
CA PRO A 31 6.22 -4.68 9.70
C PRO A 31 7.00 -4.36 10.98
N SER A 32 7.19 -3.07 11.26
CA SER A 32 7.75 -2.64 12.55
C SER A 32 6.76 -2.86 13.71
N GLY A 33 7.28 -2.88 14.94
CA GLY A 33 6.43 -2.90 16.13
C GLY A 33 5.52 -1.66 16.23
N MET A 34 5.99 -0.51 15.73
CA MET A 34 5.20 0.73 15.66
C MET A 34 4.01 0.54 14.71
N LEU A 35 4.21 -0.07 13.55
CA LEU A 35 3.13 -0.31 12.60
C LEU A 35 2.09 -1.29 13.15
N LEU A 36 2.52 -2.38 13.80
CA LEU A 36 1.58 -3.31 14.44
C LEU A 36 0.73 -2.62 15.51
N LYS A 37 1.34 -1.75 16.32
CA LYS A 37 0.64 -0.93 17.32
C LYS A 37 -0.30 0.08 16.65
N ALA A 38 0.13 0.77 15.59
CA ALA A 38 -0.68 1.72 14.84
C ALA A 38 -1.92 1.06 14.22
N ALA A 39 -1.75 -0.08 13.53
CA ALA A 39 -2.86 -0.80 12.92
C ALA A 39 -3.88 -1.29 13.96
N ALA A 40 -3.39 -1.81 15.09
CA ALA A 40 -4.24 -2.23 16.21
C ALA A 40 -5.05 -1.08 16.83
N ILE A 41 -4.46 0.10 16.94
CA ILE A 41 -5.10 1.30 17.51
C ILE A 41 -6.10 1.93 16.52
N ALA A 42 -5.72 2.01 15.24
CA ALA A 42 -6.58 2.56 14.20
C ALA A 42 -7.85 1.71 14.01
N GLY A 43 -7.74 0.38 14.10
CA GLY A 43 -8.88 -0.54 14.00
C GLY A 43 -9.55 -0.89 15.32
N ALA A 44 -9.18 -0.27 16.43
CA ALA A 44 -9.78 -0.54 17.74
C ALA A 44 -11.22 0.01 17.80
N LYS A 45 -12.13 -0.78 18.39
CA LYS A 45 -13.52 -0.39 18.58
C LYS A 45 -13.70 0.31 19.92
N SER A 46 -14.21 1.54 19.89
CA SER A 46 -14.62 2.25 21.11
C SER A 46 -15.63 1.42 21.92
N LEU A 47 -15.45 1.42 23.23
CA LEU A 47 -16.35 0.82 24.21
C LEU A 47 -17.23 1.87 24.92
N MET A 48 -17.26 3.10 24.38
CA MET A 48 -18.09 4.19 24.88
C MET A 48 -19.54 3.72 25.10
N GLY A 49 -20.11 4.14 26.24
CA GLY A 49 -21.45 3.70 26.67
C GLY A 49 -21.47 2.38 27.46
N GLY A 50 -20.34 1.68 27.55
CA GLY A 50 -20.14 0.59 28.51
C GLY A 50 -19.75 1.08 29.91
N TYR A 51 -19.40 0.15 30.80
CA TYR A 51 -18.92 0.44 32.16
C TYR A 51 -17.57 -0.22 32.42
N ALA A 52 -16.66 0.52 33.05
CA ALA A 52 -15.39 0.00 33.54
C ALA A 52 -15.64 -0.91 34.75
N ARG A 53 -15.36 -2.21 34.61
CA ARG A 53 -15.70 -3.21 35.65
C ARG A 53 -15.05 -2.94 37.00
N SER A 54 -13.84 -2.39 37.03
CA SER A 54 -13.08 -2.13 38.24
C SER A 54 -13.57 -0.94 39.05
N SER A 55 -14.09 0.11 38.39
CA SER A 55 -14.51 1.36 39.02
C SER A 55 -16.03 1.54 39.04
N GLY A 56 -16.77 0.80 38.20
CA GLY A 56 -18.21 1.01 38.00
C GLY A 56 -18.55 2.29 37.24
N LEU A 57 -17.55 3.02 36.72
CA LEU A 57 -17.75 4.28 36.02
C LEU A 57 -18.04 4.05 34.53
N PRO A 58 -18.86 4.92 33.89
CA PRO A 58 -19.14 4.81 32.46
C PRO A 58 -17.88 5.07 31.62
N LEU A 59 -17.75 4.33 30.52
CA LEU A 59 -16.67 4.49 29.56
C LEU A 59 -16.96 5.69 28.64
N GLY A 60 -16.02 6.65 28.60
CA GLY A 60 -16.07 7.83 27.75
C GLY A 60 -15.74 7.55 26.27
N ALA A 61 -15.56 8.61 25.49
CA ALA A 61 -15.02 8.49 24.13
C ALA A 61 -13.52 8.19 24.18
N SER A 62 -13.03 7.33 23.27
CA SER A 62 -11.58 7.11 23.13
C SER A 62 -10.86 8.39 22.68
N PRO A 63 -9.65 8.68 23.19
CA PRO A 63 -8.94 7.94 24.21
C PRO A 63 -9.52 8.20 25.61
N ASP A 64 -9.65 7.13 26.41
CA ASP A 64 -10.16 7.18 27.77
C ASP A 64 -9.31 6.32 28.71
N GLY A 65 -9.21 6.73 29.97
CA GLY A 65 -8.31 6.10 30.95
C GLY A 65 -8.65 4.64 31.28
N PHE A 66 -9.88 4.19 31.01
CA PHE A 66 -10.31 2.82 31.29
C PHE A 66 -10.19 1.90 30.06
N GLN A 67 -10.46 2.41 28.86
CA GLN A 67 -10.45 1.61 27.63
C GLN A 67 -9.24 1.87 26.72
N GLY A 68 -8.41 2.87 27.04
CA GLY A 68 -7.40 3.40 26.15
C GLY A 68 -8.02 3.85 24.83
N TRP A 69 -7.51 3.29 23.73
CA TRP A 69 -8.04 3.56 22.38
C TRP A 69 -9.27 2.73 22.00
N GLY A 70 -9.61 1.73 22.82
CA GLY A 70 -10.73 0.82 22.61
C GLY A 70 -10.32 -0.65 22.60
N ARG A 71 -11.30 -1.51 22.32
CA ARG A 71 -11.10 -2.96 22.21
C ARG A 71 -10.53 -3.32 20.85
N LEU A 72 -9.45 -4.09 20.84
CA LEU A 72 -8.88 -4.64 19.62
C LEU A 72 -9.92 -5.46 18.83
N ASP A 73 -10.06 -5.17 17.54
CA ASP A 73 -10.95 -5.86 16.61
C ASP A 73 -10.20 -6.11 15.29
N LEU A 74 -9.80 -7.35 15.02
CA LEU A 74 -9.06 -7.67 13.79
C LEU A 74 -9.83 -7.30 12.51
N SER A 75 -11.16 -7.40 12.53
CA SER A 75 -11.99 -7.05 11.37
C SER A 75 -12.02 -5.54 11.10
N GLY A 76 -11.79 -4.72 12.13
CA GLY A 76 -11.59 -3.27 12.02
C GLY A 76 -10.15 -2.88 11.68
N CYS A 77 -9.18 -3.76 11.91
CA CYS A 77 -7.76 -3.49 11.65
C CYS A 77 -7.32 -3.89 10.24
N LEU A 78 -7.82 -5.02 9.74
CA LEU A 78 -7.36 -5.62 8.48
C LEU A 78 -8.53 -5.93 7.54
N PRO A 79 -8.35 -5.77 6.21
CA PRO A 79 -9.23 -6.39 5.23
C PRO A 79 -9.12 -7.90 5.32
N LEU A 80 -10.16 -8.56 5.83
CA LEU A 80 -10.28 -10.00 5.90
C LEU A 80 -11.44 -10.44 5.01
N PRO A 81 -11.18 -11.08 3.85
CA PRO A 81 -12.23 -11.48 2.93
C PRO A 81 -13.33 -12.26 3.64
N LYS A 82 -14.60 -11.88 3.38
CA LYS A 82 -15.81 -12.44 4.00
C LYS A 82 -16.03 -12.12 5.49
N LEU A 83 -15.07 -11.48 6.18
CA LEU A 83 -15.17 -11.12 7.59
C LEU A 83 -15.20 -9.61 7.82
N THR A 84 -14.63 -8.83 6.90
CA THR A 84 -14.58 -7.37 6.96
C THR A 84 -15.52 -6.74 5.92
N ASN A 85 -16.01 -5.53 6.18
CA ASN A 85 -16.78 -4.74 5.22
C ASN A 85 -16.01 -4.58 3.89
N SER A 86 -16.69 -4.77 2.75
CA SER A 86 -16.08 -4.70 1.42
C SER A 86 -15.56 -3.31 1.03
N ASN A 87 -15.93 -2.25 1.74
CA ASN A 87 -15.44 -0.88 1.57
C ASN A 87 -14.25 -0.55 2.48
N MET A 88 -13.99 -1.37 3.49
CA MET A 88 -12.88 -1.14 4.41
C MET A 88 -11.55 -1.43 3.72
N ARG A 89 -10.62 -0.49 3.82
CA ARG A 89 -9.26 -0.59 3.31
C ARG A 89 -8.27 -0.30 4.43
N ILE A 90 -7.03 -0.73 4.23
CA ILE A 90 -5.87 -0.33 5.02
C ILE A 90 -4.81 0.26 4.10
N GLN A 91 -4.15 1.32 4.54
CA GLN A 91 -2.88 1.81 3.98
C GLN A 91 -1.91 2.09 5.11
N VAL A 92 -0.62 1.96 4.81
CA VAL A 92 0.44 2.05 5.82
C VAL A 92 1.59 2.92 5.33
N ALA A 93 2.29 3.56 6.26
CA ALA A 93 3.61 4.13 6.07
C ALA A 93 4.46 3.64 7.24
N ASP A 94 5.52 2.88 6.98
CA ASP A 94 6.32 2.24 8.03
C ASP A 94 7.78 2.66 7.98
N MET A 95 8.45 2.61 9.13
CA MET A 95 9.86 2.93 9.31
C MET A 95 10.25 4.33 8.82
N GLY A 96 9.29 5.26 8.80
CA GLY A 96 9.53 6.67 8.51
C GLY A 96 10.54 7.25 9.48
N GLN A 97 11.36 8.18 9.02
CA GLN A 97 12.30 8.92 9.86
C GLN A 97 11.83 10.36 9.92
N ILE A 98 12.10 11.03 11.03
CA ILE A 98 11.78 12.45 11.15
C ILE A 98 12.83 13.17 11.99
N THR A 99 13.17 14.37 11.55
CA THR A 99 14.09 15.29 12.21
C THR A 99 13.33 16.48 12.81
N GLN A 100 14.00 17.27 13.64
CA GLN A 100 13.37 18.41 14.30
C GLN A 100 12.89 19.44 13.26
N GLY A 101 11.61 19.82 13.35
CA GLY A 101 10.95 20.77 12.46
C GLY A 101 10.55 20.20 11.09
N GLU A 102 10.85 18.93 10.80
CA GLU A 102 10.49 18.29 9.54
C GLU A 102 8.99 17.98 9.49
N THR A 103 8.39 18.15 8.31
CA THR A 103 6.97 17.83 8.06
C THR A 103 6.86 16.88 6.87
N ILE A 104 6.17 15.75 7.08
CA ILE A 104 5.98 14.70 6.07
C ILE A 104 4.51 14.59 5.70
N TYR A 105 4.22 14.74 4.41
CA TYR A 105 2.86 14.64 3.85
C TYR A 105 2.60 13.24 3.30
N LEU A 106 1.50 12.64 3.73
CA LEU A 106 0.99 11.34 3.31
C LEU A 106 -0.34 11.53 2.58
N GLN A 107 -0.24 11.72 1.27
CA GLN A 107 -1.38 11.94 0.38
C GLN A 107 -1.82 10.65 -0.30
N GLY A 108 -2.93 10.70 -1.05
CA GLY A 108 -3.27 9.65 -2.03
C GLY A 108 -4.43 8.75 -1.65
N ILE A 109 -5.24 9.13 -0.67
CA ILE A 109 -6.50 8.45 -0.34
C ILE A 109 -7.68 9.41 -0.53
N ARG A 110 -8.83 8.84 -0.93
CA ARG A 110 -10.11 9.56 -1.05
C ARG A 110 -11.22 8.83 -0.32
N ALA A 111 -12.05 9.59 0.39
CA ALA A 111 -13.17 9.02 1.10
C ALA A 111 -14.23 8.46 0.13
N THR A 112 -14.83 7.33 0.49
CA THR A 112 -15.99 6.80 -0.23
C THR A 112 -17.31 7.40 0.25
N GLY A 113 -17.29 8.19 1.33
CA GLY A 113 -18.50 8.75 1.96
C GLY A 113 -19.43 7.70 2.59
N THR A 114 -18.98 6.44 2.72
CA THR A 114 -19.80 5.33 3.25
C THR A 114 -19.44 4.94 4.68
N GLY A 115 -18.48 5.62 5.31
CA GLY A 115 -18.03 5.33 6.67
C GLY A 115 -16.79 6.12 7.06
N PRO A 116 -16.27 5.91 8.27
CA PRO A 116 -15.17 6.69 8.81
C PRO A 116 -13.82 6.30 8.21
N ILE A 117 -12.87 7.21 8.31
CA ILE A 117 -11.44 6.98 8.13
C ILE A 117 -10.75 7.24 9.48
N VAL A 118 -10.02 6.25 9.98
CA VAL A 118 -9.27 6.34 11.23
C VAL A 118 -7.79 6.10 10.93
N ALA A 119 -6.93 7.04 11.34
CA ALA A 119 -5.50 6.91 11.20
C ALA A 119 -4.83 7.01 12.57
N ALA A 120 -3.77 6.23 12.79
CA ALA A 120 -2.96 6.30 13.99
C ALA A 120 -1.48 6.49 13.62
N LEU A 121 -0.86 7.50 14.20
CA LEU A 121 0.59 7.70 14.24
C LEU A 121 1.14 7.06 15.51
N VAL A 122 2.20 6.27 15.37
CA VAL A 122 2.89 5.65 16.50
C VAL A 122 4.39 5.77 16.32
N TRP A 123 5.08 6.08 17.41
CA TRP A 123 6.53 5.98 17.48
C TRP A 123 6.99 5.27 18.74
N HIS A 124 8.13 4.59 18.65
CA HIS A 124 8.86 4.16 19.84
C HIS A 124 9.80 5.32 20.20
N ASP A 125 9.50 5.96 21.32
CA ASP A 125 10.23 7.13 21.78
C ASP A 125 11.59 6.75 22.41
N TYR A 126 12.49 7.72 22.49
CA TYR A 126 13.74 7.58 23.22
C TYR A 126 13.45 7.43 24.73
N PRO A 127 14.17 6.55 25.46
CA PRO A 127 13.93 6.36 26.88
C PRO A 127 14.12 7.67 27.67
N ALA A 128 13.07 8.08 28.38
CA ALA A 128 13.14 9.22 29.28
C ALA A 128 13.90 8.89 30.58
N SER A 129 14.40 9.94 31.23
CA SER A 129 14.92 9.83 32.59
C SER A 129 13.80 9.50 33.58
N VAL A 130 14.08 8.62 34.55
CA VAL A 130 13.11 8.23 35.60
C VAL A 130 12.70 9.39 36.51
N ILE A 131 13.46 10.48 36.53
CA ILE A 131 13.17 11.71 37.28
C ILE A 131 12.61 12.84 36.39
N ALA A 132 12.33 12.58 35.11
CA ALA A 132 11.80 13.59 34.21
C ALA A 132 10.34 13.93 34.58
N ALA A 133 10.01 15.23 34.52
CA ALA A 133 8.63 15.69 34.74
C ALA A 133 7.68 15.24 33.61
N SER A 134 8.21 14.95 32.43
CA SER A 134 7.49 14.35 31.30
C SER A 134 8.29 13.16 30.77
N LEU A 135 7.59 12.09 30.43
CA LEU A 135 8.19 10.86 29.89
C LEU A 135 8.33 10.87 28.37
N ILE A 136 7.73 11.85 27.66
CA ILE A 136 7.97 12.03 26.23
C ILE A 136 9.30 12.78 26.03
N VAL A 137 10.17 12.25 25.18
CA VAL A 137 11.43 12.87 24.78
C VAL A 137 11.28 13.51 23.40
N ASN A 138 10.79 12.75 22.43
CA ASN A 138 10.50 13.25 21.11
C ASN A 138 8.99 13.41 20.91
N ASP A 139 8.60 14.65 20.56
CA ASP A 139 7.23 15.08 20.36
C ASP A 139 6.95 15.20 18.86
N LEU A 140 5.99 14.41 18.38
CA LEU A 140 5.55 14.40 16.99
C LEU A 140 4.05 14.72 16.95
N ASP A 141 3.63 15.67 16.10
CA ASP A 141 2.20 15.93 15.90
C ASP A 141 1.66 15.16 14.70
N PHE A 142 0.40 14.75 14.79
CA PHE A 142 -0.37 14.14 13.72
C PHE A 142 -1.54 15.01 13.29
N LYS A 143 -1.41 15.57 12.08
CA LYS A 143 -2.37 16.51 11.49
C LYS A 143 -3.01 15.90 10.25
N TYR A 144 -4.10 16.51 9.78
CA TYR A 144 -4.73 16.17 8.52
C TYR A 144 -5.21 17.41 7.77
N SER A 145 -5.40 17.27 6.46
CA SER A 145 -6.09 18.24 5.61
C SER A 145 -7.10 17.51 4.72
N ILE A 146 -8.23 18.15 4.48
CA ILE A 146 -9.29 17.67 3.58
C ILE A 146 -9.32 18.61 2.38
N ASN A 147 -9.26 18.07 1.17
CA ASN A 147 -9.32 18.84 -0.09
C ASN A 147 -8.29 19.98 -0.14
N GLU A 148 -7.07 19.72 0.35
CA GLU A 148 -5.97 20.71 0.42
C GLU A 148 -6.32 21.96 1.26
N GLY A 149 -7.31 21.85 2.15
CA GLY A 149 -7.66 22.87 3.13
C GLY A 149 -6.60 23.03 4.24
N PRO A 150 -6.92 23.81 5.29
CA PRO A 150 -6.01 24.04 6.41
C PRO A 150 -5.64 22.73 7.10
N LEU A 151 -4.43 22.68 7.68
CA LEU A 151 -4.02 21.59 8.55
C LEU A 151 -4.78 21.66 9.87
N LEU A 152 -5.45 20.57 10.20
CA LEU A 152 -6.24 20.38 11.40
C LEU A 152 -5.63 19.26 12.24
N GLN A 153 -5.91 19.29 13.54
CA GLN A 153 -5.63 18.21 14.47
C GLN A 153 -6.92 17.85 15.19
N THR A 154 -7.13 16.56 15.47
CA THR A 154 -8.27 16.11 16.28
C THR A 154 -8.12 16.54 17.72
N ARG A 155 -6.88 16.58 18.21
CA ARG A 155 -6.49 16.98 19.55
C ARG A 155 -5.02 17.38 19.55
N GLU A 156 -4.69 18.42 20.31
CA GLU A 156 -3.29 18.76 20.63
C GLU A 156 -2.79 17.81 21.74
N ASP A 157 -1.64 17.18 21.52
CA ASP A 157 -1.05 16.20 22.43
C ASP A 157 0.47 16.43 22.50
N HIS A 158 1.00 16.40 23.73
CA HIS A 158 2.44 16.57 24.02
C HIS A 158 2.91 15.59 25.10
N VAL A 159 2.16 14.50 25.30
CA VAL A 159 2.44 13.54 26.39
C VAL A 159 2.38 12.09 25.93
N ASN A 160 1.77 11.81 24.77
CA ASN A 160 1.66 10.45 24.24
C ASN A 160 2.58 10.23 23.04
N ASN A 161 3.10 9.01 22.91
CA ASN A 161 3.78 8.54 21.69
C ASN A 161 2.85 7.87 20.67
N VAL A 162 1.57 8.23 20.74
CA VAL A 162 0.50 7.76 19.89
C VAL A 162 -0.48 8.90 19.69
N GLU A 163 -0.76 9.22 18.43
CA GLU A 163 -1.82 10.16 18.07
C GLU A 163 -2.80 9.51 17.09
N ARG A 164 -4.09 9.83 17.22
CA ARG A 164 -5.15 9.25 16.39
C ARG A 164 -6.05 10.33 15.80
N ILE A 165 -6.28 10.20 14.50
CA ILE A 165 -7.22 11.01 13.73
C ILE A 165 -8.42 10.15 13.38
N GLU A 166 -9.63 10.66 13.59
CA GLU A 166 -10.89 10.00 13.30
C GLU A 166 -11.80 10.95 12.51
N LEU A 167 -12.10 10.58 11.26
CA LEU A 167 -12.85 11.39 10.30
C LEU A 167 -14.14 10.65 9.94
N SER A 168 -15.29 11.14 10.42
CA SER A 168 -16.58 10.44 10.29
C SER A 168 -17.57 11.11 9.32
N SER A 169 -17.33 12.36 8.92
CA SER A 169 -18.25 13.20 8.13
C SER A 169 -17.75 13.51 6.72
N LEU A 170 -16.87 12.68 6.16
CA LEU A 170 -16.30 12.88 4.83
C LEU A 170 -17.31 12.57 3.72
N ARG A 171 -17.30 13.39 2.67
CA ARG A 171 -18.09 13.19 1.45
C ARG A 171 -17.35 12.26 0.49
N TYR A 172 -18.11 11.64 -0.41
CA TYR A 172 -17.50 10.86 -1.50
C TYR A 172 -16.57 11.76 -2.32
N GLY A 173 -15.33 11.30 -2.53
CA GLY A 173 -14.33 12.00 -3.31
C GLY A 173 -13.44 12.97 -2.52
N ASP A 174 -13.78 13.27 -1.26
CA ASP A 174 -12.93 14.13 -0.41
C ASP A 174 -11.50 13.55 -0.34
N SER A 175 -10.51 14.34 -0.74
CA SER A 175 -9.10 13.96 -0.65
C SER A 175 -8.60 14.18 0.77
N VAL A 176 -7.94 13.17 1.33
CA VAL A 176 -7.40 13.25 2.68
C VAL A 176 -5.88 13.21 2.60
N THR A 177 -5.25 14.20 3.21
CA THR A 177 -3.80 14.25 3.43
C THR A 177 -3.53 14.10 4.91
N LEU A 178 -2.74 13.10 5.29
CA LEU A 178 -2.26 12.94 6.67
C LEU A 178 -0.87 13.58 6.76
N VAL A 179 -0.52 14.18 7.90
CA VAL A 179 0.72 14.93 8.06
C VAL A 179 1.38 14.58 9.38
N VAL A 180 2.65 14.19 9.33
CA VAL A 180 3.48 13.93 10.51
C VAL A 180 4.46 15.08 10.66
N ASN A 181 4.50 15.69 11.84
CA ASN A 181 5.33 16.86 12.13
C ASN A 181 6.31 16.56 13.28
N GLY A 182 7.61 16.81 13.08
CA GLY A 182 8.66 16.61 14.07
C GLY A 182 8.83 17.80 15.01
N THR A 183 7.78 18.17 15.75
CA THR A 183 7.71 19.41 16.54
C THR A 183 8.90 19.57 17.49
N LYS A 184 9.25 18.52 18.24
CA LYS A 184 10.40 18.53 19.14
C LYS A 184 11.10 17.18 19.13
N VAL A 185 12.11 17.02 18.29
CA VAL A 185 12.93 15.80 18.20
C VAL A 185 14.30 16.06 18.81
N VAL A 186 14.47 15.77 20.10
CA VAL A 186 15.63 16.23 20.90
C VAL A 186 16.44 15.11 21.55
N HIS A 187 16.13 13.84 21.30
CA HIS A 187 16.87 12.70 21.87
C HIS A 187 18.39 12.79 21.67
N GLY A 188 18.85 13.29 20.52
CA GLY A 188 20.28 13.50 20.23
C GLY A 188 20.95 14.58 21.07
N LEU A 189 20.19 15.46 21.73
CA LEU A 189 20.68 16.48 22.65
C LEU A 189 20.72 16.00 24.10
N VAL A 190 19.86 15.06 24.46
CA VAL A 190 19.71 14.60 25.86
C VAL A 190 20.43 13.27 26.14
N GLY A 191 20.71 12.47 25.11
CA GLY A 191 21.39 11.19 25.24
C GLY A 191 22.82 11.20 24.67
N SER A 192 23.71 10.40 25.27
CA SER A 192 25.10 10.22 24.81
C SER A 192 25.39 8.83 24.22
N GLY A 193 24.42 7.92 24.28
CA GLY A 193 24.54 6.54 23.77
C GLY A 193 24.39 6.42 22.26
N SER A 194 24.67 5.23 21.71
CA SER A 194 24.47 4.91 20.28
C SER A 194 23.04 5.19 19.81
N ASP A 195 22.07 4.93 20.67
CA ASP A 195 20.65 5.09 20.37
C ASP A 195 20.26 6.56 20.18
N ALA A 196 20.97 7.49 20.84
CA ALA A 196 20.73 8.92 20.69
C ALA A 196 21.16 9.46 19.30
N ARG A 197 21.92 8.67 18.53
CA ARG A 197 22.33 9.00 17.15
C ARG A 197 21.39 8.42 16.11
N LEU A 198 20.46 7.54 16.50
CA LEU A 198 19.49 6.95 15.60
C LEU A 198 18.36 7.96 15.37
N PRO A 199 17.83 8.08 14.14
CA PRO A 199 16.72 8.99 13.88
C PRO A 199 15.45 8.54 14.63
N GLN A 200 14.60 9.51 15.02
CA GLN A 200 13.27 9.17 15.51
C GLN A 200 12.49 8.51 14.38
N ARG A 201 12.09 7.25 14.58
CA ARG A 201 11.27 6.51 13.62
C ARG A 201 9.81 6.54 13.99
N TRP A 202 8.95 6.44 12.99
CA TRP A 202 7.50 6.43 13.18
C TRP A 202 6.81 5.51 12.17
N ALA A 203 5.56 5.16 12.47
CA ALA A 203 4.68 4.45 11.56
C ALA A 203 3.26 5.04 11.61
N VAL A 204 2.59 5.05 10.47
CA VAL A 204 1.17 5.40 10.33
C VAL A 204 0.43 4.21 9.75
N ALA A 205 -0.72 3.89 10.35
CA ALA A 205 -1.71 3.01 9.75
C ALA A 205 -3.02 3.79 9.61
N VAL A 206 -3.64 3.73 8.43
CA VAL A 206 -4.97 4.27 8.17
C VAL A 206 -5.90 3.15 7.75
N VAL A 207 -7.04 3.05 8.43
CA VAL A 207 -8.09 2.06 8.17
C VAL A 207 -9.42 2.79 7.96
N GLY A 208 -10.30 2.22 7.15
CA GLY A 208 -11.65 2.77 6.99
C GLY A 208 -12.14 2.75 5.56
N HIS A 209 -13.12 3.59 5.28
CA HIS A 209 -13.88 3.58 4.03
C HIS A 209 -13.31 4.60 3.05
N PHE A 210 -12.28 4.18 2.30
CA PHE A 210 -11.57 5.00 1.33
C PHE A 210 -11.10 4.19 0.13
N ILE A 211 -10.70 4.89 -0.93
CA ILE A 211 -10.00 4.36 -2.11
C ILE A 211 -8.63 5.03 -2.24
N GLY A 212 -7.78 4.49 -3.11
CA GLY A 212 -6.44 5.01 -3.34
C GLY A 212 -5.36 4.31 -2.51
N THR A 213 -4.15 4.85 -2.58
CA THR A 213 -2.93 4.32 -1.97
C THR A 213 -2.11 5.49 -1.45
N LEU A 214 -1.61 5.39 -0.22
CA LEU A 214 -0.73 6.44 0.30
C LEU A 214 0.50 6.56 -0.60
N LYS A 215 0.67 7.73 -1.23
CA LYS A 215 1.75 8.07 -2.17
C LYS A 215 3.03 8.33 -1.40
N THR A 216 3.64 7.27 -0.86
CA THR A 216 4.90 7.35 -0.12
C THR A 216 5.76 6.12 -0.31
N LEU A 217 7.09 6.30 -0.37
CA LEU A 217 8.02 5.17 -0.41
C LEU A 217 8.00 4.33 0.88
N LEU A 218 7.45 4.88 1.97
CA LEU A 218 7.21 4.17 3.22
C LEU A 218 6.04 3.17 3.13
N ASN A 219 5.25 3.22 2.05
CA ASN A 219 4.15 2.31 1.78
C ASN A 219 4.62 1.24 0.77
N PRO A 220 4.79 -0.02 1.18
CA PRO A 220 5.24 -1.08 0.27
C PRO A 220 4.35 -1.28 -0.96
N GLY A 221 3.04 -1.01 -0.83
CA GLY A 221 2.08 -1.13 -1.94
C GLY A 221 2.22 -0.01 -2.98
N TYR A 222 2.75 1.15 -2.56
CA TYR A 222 3.12 2.23 -3.46
C TYR A 222 4.53 2.03 -4.02
N ALA A 223 5.51 1.73 -3.16
CA ALA A 223 6.92 1.69 -3.53
C ALA A 223 7.29 0.54 -4.47
N ARG A 224 6.60 -0.61 -4.37
CA ARG A 224 6.97 -1.82 -5.12
C ARG A 224 6.15 -1.95 -6.40
N PRO A 225 6.80 -1.96 -7.58
CA PRO A 225 6.16 -2.32 -8.83
C PRO A 225 5.48 -3.69 -8.75
N GLN A 226 4.28 -3.78 -9.31
CA GLN A 226 3.41 -4.93 -9.15
C GLN A 226 3.70 -6.02 -10.18
N LYS A 227 3.46 -7.26 -9.76
CA LYS A 227 3.59 -8.42 -10.63
C LYS A 227 2.35 -8.58 -11.48
N LEU A 228 2.48 -8.72 -12.79
CA LEU A 228 1.38 -9.16 -13.64
C LEU A 228 0.88 -10.53 -13.20
N GLN A 229 -0.41 -10.62 -12.87
CA GLN A 229 -1.04 -11.89 -12.55
C GLN A 229 -0.99 -12.80 -13.78
N THR A 230 -0.43 -13.98 -13.59
CA THR A 230 -0.17 -14.88 -14.69
C THR A 230 -1.44 -15.61 -15.13
N ALA A 231 -1.94 -15.33 -16.34
CA ALA A 231 -2.85 -16.25 -17.01
C ALA A 231 -2.04 -17.44 -17.55
N PHE A 232 -2.25 -18.63 -16.99
CA PHE A 232 -1.68 -19.85 -17.57
C PHE A 232 -2.57 -20.29 -18.74
N LEU A 233 -2.03 -20.26 -19.96
CA LEU A 233 -2.60 -20.98 -21.10
C LEU A 233 -1.75 -22.23 -21.32
N ASN A 234 -2.30 -23.41 -21.00
CA ASN A 234 -1.69 -24.72 -21.24
C ASN A 234 -0.28 -24.92 -20.61
N GLY A 235 -0.04 -24.34 -19.43
CA GLY A 235 1.23 -24.54 -18.69
C GLY A 235 2.46 -23.81 -19.26
N ILE A 236 2.31 -23.04 -20.34
CA ILE A 236 3.39 -22.24 -20.92
C ILE A 236 3.20 -20.77 -20.53
N ARG A 237 4.23 -20.16 -19.93
CA ARG A 237 4.28 -18.72 -19.68
C ARG A 237 4.63 -17.98 -20.96
N VAL A 238 3.62 -17.52 -21.71
CA VAL A 238 3.82 -16.59 -22.84
C VAL A 238 2.94 -15.36 -22.65
N TRP A 239 3.58 -14.19 -22.64
CA TRP A 239 2.94 -12.89 -22.45
C TRP A 239 2.83 -12.14 -23.77
N ASN A 240 1.73 -12.35 -24.48
CA ASN A 240 1.34 -11.45 -25.55
C ASN A 240 0.21 -10.59 -25.00
N PHE A 241 0.49 -9.31 -24.78
CA PHE A 241 -0.50 -8.37 -24.28
C PHE A 241 -0.83 -7.35 -25.36
N GLU A 242 -2.11 -7.03 -25.46
CA GLU A 242 -2.56 -5.80 -26.09
C GLU A 242 -2.74 -4.76 -25.00
N ILE A 243 -2.03 -3.64 -25.10
CA ILE A 243 -2.31 -2.47 -24.27
C ILE A 243 -3.56 -1.81 -24.88
N ARG A 244 -4.62 -1.66 -24.08
CA ARG A 244 -5.83 -0.95 -24.48
C ARG A 244 -6.00 0.28 -23.60
N ARG A 245 -6.50 1.36 -24.20
CA ARG A 245 -7.01 2.50 -23.44
C ARG A 245 -8.33 2.10 -22.81
N GLN A 246 -8.54 2.47 -21.55
CA GLN A 246 -9.88 2.41 -20.98
C GLN A 246 -10.74 3.51 -21.63
N GLN A 247 -11.63 3.13 -22.54
CA GLN A 247 -12.68 4.04 -22.99
C GLN A 247 -13.77 4.09 -21.93
N GLN A 248 -14.09 5.30 -21.47
CA GLN A 248 -15.25 5.51 -20.63
C GLN A 248 -16.48 5.16 -21.46
N GLN A 249 -17.20 4.10 -21.09
CA GLN A 249 -18.58 3.94 -21.57
C GLN A 249 -19.35 5.14 -21.02
N SER A 250 -19.58 6.14 -21.86
CA SER A 250 -20.49 7.23 -21.55
C SER A 250 -21.90 6.64 -21.46
N SER A 251 -22.30 6.19 -20.28
CA SER A 251 -23.66 5.79 -20.00
C SER A 251 -24.51 7.05 -19.87
N SER A 252 -24.77 7.73 -20.98
CA SER A 252 -25.94 8.60 -21.06
C SER A 252 -27.17 7.69 -20.99
N PRO A 253 -28.12 7.91 -20.08
CA PRO A 253 -29.34 7.13 -20.03
C PRO A 253 -30.21 7.53 -21.22
N VAL A 254 -29.98 6.92 -22.38
CA VAL A 254 -30.89 7.02 -23.52
C VAL A 254 -32.05 6.07 -23.24
N SER A 255 -33.16 6.64 -22.77
CA SER A 255 -34.44 5.97 -22.70
C SER A 255 -34.95 5.71 -24.12
N GLY A 256 -34.77 4.51 -24.65
CA GLY A 256 -35.45 4.09 -25.88
C GLY A 256 -34.70 3.10 -26.76
N SER A 257 -35.25 1.88 -26.83
CA SER A 257 -35.17 0.87 -27.89
C SER A 257 -33.84 0.27 -28.37
N ASN A 258 -33.80 -1.06 -28.22
CA ASN A 258 -33.21 -2.10 -29.09
C ASN A 258 -31.69 -2.15 -29.28
N THR A 259 -31.07 -2.96 -28.42
CA THR A 259 -30.05 -4.00 -28.72
C THR A 259 -29.37 -3.93 -30.09
N SER A 260 -28.34 -3.11 -30.19
CA SER A 260 -27.11 -3.47 -30.89
C SER A 260 -25.95 -2.89 -30.09
N THR A 261 -25.15 -3.75 -29.47
CA THR A 261 -23.91 -3.37 -28.79
C THR A 261 -22.86 -3.00 -29.85
N PRO A 262 -22.42 -1.74 -29.98
CA PRO A 262 -21.27 -1.42 -30.80
C PRO A 262 -20.03 -1.64 -29.93
N SER A 263 -19.33 -2.76 -30.14
CA SER A 263 -17.97 -2.94 -29.64
C SER A 263 -16.99 -2.15 -30.53
N GLN A 264 -16.96 -0.83 -30.41
CA GLN A 264 -15.89 -0.05 -31.05
C GLN A 264 -14.62 -0.19 -30.22
N THR A 265 -13.79 -1.16 -30.60
CA THR A 265 -12.47 -1.41 -30.03
C THR A 265 -11.43 -0.57 -30.76
N ASN A 266 -10.89 0.45 -30.09
CA ASN A 266 -9.70 1.16 -30.55
C ASN A 266 -8.44 0.44 -30.07
N SER A 267 -7.92 -0.45 -30.91
CA SER A 267 -6.62 -1.11 -30.74
C SER A 267 -5.47 -0.12 -31.02
N ILE A 268 -4.31 -0.37 -30.40
CA ILE A 268 -3.07 0.38 -30.69
C ILE A 268 -2.61 0.01 -32.10
N ALA A 269 -2.45 0.99 -33.00
CA ALA A 269 -1.91 0.75 -34.33
C ALA A 269 -0.38 0.93 -34.32
N CYS A 270 0.33 -0.03 -34.91
CA CYS A 270 1.77 0.03 -35.10
C CYS A 270 2.15 0.86 -36.34
N LEU A 271 3.31 1.54 -36.26
CA LEU A 271 4.02 2.08 -37.42
C LEU A 271 5.13 1.11 -37.86
N MET A 272 5.20 0.86 -39.17
CA MET A 272 6.39 0.37 -39.87
C MET A 272 7.12 1.57 -40.48
N ALA A 273 8.45 1.57 -40.39
CA ALA A 273 9.30 2.43 -41.21
C ALA A 273 9.78 1.64 -42.44
N PRO A 274 9.58 2.12 -43.68
CA PRO A 274 10.30 1.60 -44.83
C PRO A 274 11.50 2.49 -45.20
N GLU A 275 12.43 1.91 -45.94
CA GLU A 275 13.75 2.45 -46.31
C GLU A 275 13.72 3.71 -47.20
N ASP A 276 12.55 4.16 -47.69
CA ASP A 276 12.45 5.21 -48.74
C ASP A 276 11.76 6.54 -48.31
N GLY A 277 11.54 6.79 -47.02
CA GLY A 277 11.34 8.16 -46.51
C GLY A 277 10.06 8.93 -46.90
N ARG A 278 8.98 8.29 -47.40
CA ARG A 278 7.65 8.94 -47.52
C ARG A 278 6.51 8.05 -46.98
N PRO A 279 5.68 8.52 -46.02
CA PRO A 279 4.60 7.73 -45.45
C PRO A 279 3.30 7.81 -46.26
N GLU A 280 2.80 6.67 -46.72
CA GLU A 280 1.40 6.50 -47.11
C GLU A 280 0.71 5.45 -46.23
N MET A 281 -0.46 5.79 -45.68
CA MET A 281 -1.29 4.88 -44.90
C MET A 281 -2.03 3.91 -45.84
N THR A 282 -1.84 2.61 -45.66
CA THR A 282 -2.77 1.60 -46.18
C THR A 282 -3.51 0.92 -45.03
N SER A 283 -4.80 0.64 -45.25
CA SER A 283 -5.74 0.01 -44.32
C SER A 283 -5.40 -1.44 -43.93
N ALA A 284 -4.26 -1.97 -44.37
CA ALA A 284 -3.82 -3.35 -44.14
C ALA A 284 -3.02 -3.58 -42.83
N CYS A 285 -2.74 -2.54 -42.04
CA CYS A 285 -2.09 -2.69 -40.72
C CYS A 285 -2.96 -3.35 -39.64
N LEU A 286 -4.21 -3.73 -39.95
CA LEU A 286 -5.18 -4.23 -38.99
C LEU A 286 -4.95 -5.68 -38.49
N GLN A 287 -3.97 -6.43 -39.01
CA GLN A 287 -3.93 -7.89 -38.74
C GLN A 287 -2.65 -8.48 -38.13
N PHE A 288 -1.48 -7.82 -38.19
CA PHE A 288 -0.23 -8.51 -37.82
C PHE A 288 0.63 -7.83 -36.74
N ALA A 289 0.32 -6.59 -36.34
CA ALA A 289 1.20 -5.79 -35.50
C ALA A 289 0.46 -5.19 -34.29
N THR A 290 -0.06 -6.01 -33.36
CA THR A 290 -0.78 -5.48 -32.19
C THR A 290 -0.44 -6.14 -30.85
N TRP A 291 0.50 -7.10 -30.84
CA TRP A 291 0.90 -7.74 -29.59
C TRP A 291 2.25 -7.23 -29.13
N LEU A 292 2.32 -6.96 -27.82
CA LEU A 292 3.54 -6.61 -27.12
C LEU A 292 3.98 -7.79 -26.26
N ARG A 293 5.28 -8.08 -26.29
CA ARG A 293 5.90 -9.10 -25.44
C ARG A 293 6.41 -8.46 -24.17
N PHE A 294 5.94 -8.94 -23.02
CA PHE A 294 6.45 -8.51 -21.72
C PHE A 294 7.46 -9.53 -21.20
N SER A 295 8.67 -9.08 -20.92
CA SER A 295 9.72 -9.86 -20.26
C SER A 295 9.88 -9.35 -18.83
N GLU A 296 9.45 -10.17 -17.87
CA GLU A 296 9.48 -9.89 -16.43
C GLU A 296 10.90 -10.04 -15.85
N GLU A 297 11.28 -9.09 -15.00
CA GLU A 297 12.49 -9.14 -14.18
C GLU A 297 12.19 -8.61 -12.77
N ILE A 298 12.95 -9.10 -11.79
CA ILE A 298 12.87 -8.62 -10.41
C ILE A 298 13.75 -7.38 -10.30
N ASP A 299 13.19 -6.27 -9.79
CA ASP A 299 13.96 -5.08 -9.48
C ASP A 299 14.64 -5.27 -8.11
N PRO A 300 15.98 -5.39 -8.04
CA PRO A 300 16.67 -5.66 -6.79
C PRO A 300 16.56 -4.51 -5.78
N SER A 301 16.29 -3.28 -6.24
CA SER A 301 16.20 -2.10 -5.36
C SER A 301 14.87 -2.01 -4.61
N THR A 302 13.78 -2.39 -5.27
CA THR A 302 12.43 -2.31 -4.69
C THR A 302 11.93 -3.67 -4.22
N GLY A 303 12.51 -4.77 -4.71
CA GLY A 303 11.99 -6.13 -4.58
C GLY A 303 10.72 -6.37 -5.41
N GLY A 304 10.29 -5.40 -6.23
CA GLY A 304 9.14 -5.50 -7.12
C GLY A 304 9.51 -6.04 -8.50
N TYR A 305 8.61 -5.84 -9.47
CA TYR A 305 8.76 -6.35 -10.83
C TYR A 305 8.86 -5.24 -11.87
N VAL A 306 9.85 -5.34 -12.74
CA VAL A 306 10.02 -4.47 -13.92
C VAL A 306 9.93 -5.31 -15.18
N TYR A 307 9.55 -4.66 -16.28
CA TYR A 307 9.22 -5.33 -17.51
C TYR A 307 9.95 -4.67 -18.68
N THR A 308 10.58 -5.47 -19.52
CA THR A 308 10.95 -5.03 -20.87
C THR A 308 9.81 -5.36 -21.81
N VAL A 309 9.31 -4.34 -22.49
CA VAL A 309 8.20 -4.46 -23.43
C VAL A 309 8.77 -4.44 -24.84
N LYS A 310 8.53 -5.50 -25.62
CA LYS A 310 8.97 -5.60 -27.00
C LYS A 310 7.80 -5.57 -27.98
N ASP A 311 7.98 -4.95 -29.12
CA ASP A 311 7.03 -5.06 -30.24
C ASP A 311 7.21 -6.37 -31.01
N TYR A 312 6.39 -6.56 -32.05
CA TYR A 312 6.43 -7.74 -32.92
C TYR A 312 7.73 -7.85 -33.74
N LEU A 313 8.48 -6.75 -33.91
CA LEU A 313 9.80 -6.72 -34.54
C LEU A 313 10.93 -7.02 -33.56
N GLY A 314 10.61 -7.20 -32.27
CA GLY A 314 11.59 -7.44 -31.21
C GLY A 314 12.30 -6.18 -30.72
N ARG A 315 11.84 -4.97 -31.08
CA ARG A 315 12.34 -3.69 -30.57
C ARG A 315 11.79 -3.44 -29.17
N CYS A 316 12.57 -2.77 -28.32
CA CYS A 316 12.22 -2.48 -26.94
C CYS A 316 11.57 -1.10 -26.81
N LEU A 317 10.48 -0.99 -26.05
CA LEU A 317 9.92 0.29 -25.64
C LEU A 317 10.95 0.99 -24.76
N THR A 318 11.39 2.17 -25.19
CA THR A 318 12.54 2.89 -24.67
C THR A 318 12.14 4.32 -24.33
N LEU A 319 12.53 4.76 -23.13
CA LEU A 319 12.46 6.16 -22.74
C LEU A 319 13.56 6.96 -23.47
N GLU A 320 13.13 7.91 -24.27
CA GLU A 320 13.98 8.88 -24.97
C GLU A 320 13.87 10.24 -24.31
N THR A 321 15.01 10.91 -24.18
CA THR A 321 15.14 12.27 -23.68
C THR A 321 15.54 13.16 -24.85
N SER A 322 14.69 14.12 -25.22
CA SER A 322 14.99 15.11 -26.26
C SER A 322 14.84 16.51 -25.68
N GLY A 323 15.96 17.10 -25.24
CA GLY A 323 15.92 18.30 -24.40
C GLY A 323 15.17 18.02 -23.08
N ASP A 324 14.21 18.88 -22.75
CA ASP A 324 13.36 18.74 -21.57
C ASP A 324 12.15 17.80 -21.79
N ALA A 325 11.94 17.34 -23.03
CA ALA A 325 10.83 16.46 -23.35
C ALA A 325 11.19 14.98 -23.13
N LEU A 326 10.33 14.29 -22.39
CA LEU A 326 10.37 12.84 -22.18
C LEU A 326 9.31 12.16 -23.05
N SER A 327 9.74 11.22 -23.89
CA SER A 327 8.87 10.43 -24.76
C SER A 327 9.26 8.96 -24.77
N MET A 328 8.32 8.08 -25.08
CA MET A 328 8.62 6.66 -25.31
C MET A 328 8.55 6.32 -26.79
N SER A 329 9.55 5.60 -27.30
CA SER A 329 9.60 5.07 -28.66
C SER A 329 10.02 3.58 -28.64
N PHE A 330 9.88 2.88 -29.76
CA PHE A 330 10.46 1.53 -29.92
C PHE A 330 11.83 1.63 -30.60
N SER A 331 12.88 1.18 -29.90
CA SER A 331 14.26 1.18 -30.37
C SER A 331 14.90 -0.20 -30.28
N THR A 332 16.10 -0.39 -30.85
CA THR A 332 16.84 -1.64 -30.73
C THR A 332 17.11 -1.96 -29.26
N CYS A 333 16.73 -3.15 -28.81
CA CYS A 333 17.01 -3.60 -27.44
C CYS A 333 18.52 -3.55 -27.15
N GLY A 334 18.90 -3.00 -26.00
CA GLY A 334 20.30 -2.88 -25.57
C GLY A 334 21.09 -1.71 -26.18
N SER A 335 20.53 -0.94 -27.11
CA SER A 335 21.18 0.26 -27.67
C SER A 335 21.19 1.46 -26.71
N TRP A 336 20.35 1.42 -25.68
CA TRP A 336 20.22 2.45 -24.64
C TRP A 336 20.55 1.87 -23.26
N PRO A 337 20.79 2.71 -22.24
CA PRO A 337 20.91 2.23 -20.87
C PRO A 337 19.73 1.32 -20.53
N VAL A 338 20.01 0.12 -20.03
CA VAL A 338 18.99 -0.92 -19.81
C VAL A 338 17.82 -0.40 -18.98
N ALA A 339 18.08 0.50 -18.02
CA ALA A 339 17.06 1.15 -17.21
C ALA A 339 16.00 1.89 -18.06
N ASN A 340 16.37 2.55 -19.15
CA ASN A 340 15.43 3.27 -20.03
C ASN A 340 14.51 2.31 -20.81
N GLN A 341 14.83 1.02 -20.85
CA GLN A 341 14.04 -0.02 -21.53
C GLN A 341 13.23 -0.89 -20.55
N ARG A 342 13.01 -0.38 -19.33
CA ARG A 342 12.23 -1.03 -18.27
C ARG A 342 11.02 -0.20 -17.88
N LEU A 343 9.89 -0.88 -17.71
CA LEU A 343 8.64 -0.34 -17.20
C LEU A 343 8.27 -1.02 -15.89
N ALA A 344 7.88 -0.23 -14.91
CA ALA A 344 7.16 -0.67 -13.73
C ALA A 344 5.65 -0.52 -13.97
N LEU A 345 4.86 -1.41 -13.35
CA LEU A 345 3.40 -1.32 -13.40
C LEU A 345 2.83 -1.11 -12.00
N PHE A 346 1.78 -0.29 -11.94
CA PHE A 346 1.05 0.00 -10.72
C PHE A 346 -0.44 -0.05 -10.99
N ARG A 347 -1.20 -0.75 -10.16
CA ARG A 347 -2.66 -0.71 -10.21
C ARG A 347 -3.16 0.68 -9.85
N ASN A 348 -4.13 1.16 -10.61
CA ASN A 348 -4.90 2.33 -10.22
C ASN A 348 -5.91 1.93 -9.14
N THR A 349 -5.63 2.31 -7.88
CA THR A 349 -6.47 1.98 -6.72
C THR A 349 -7.66 2.92 -6.53
N TYR A 350 -7.83 3.91 -7.41
CA TYR A 350 -8.99 4.81 -7.41
C TYR A 350 -10.17 4.26 -8.23
N THR A 351 -9.92 3.27 -9.09
CA THR A 351 -10.98 2.64 -9.86
C THR A 351 -11.62 1.51 -9.06
N THR A 352 -12.93 1.58 -8.83
CA THR A 352 -13.72 0.52 -8.18
C THR A 352 -14.06 -0.63 -9.14
N VAL A 353 -13.87 -0.43 -10.44
CA VAL A 353 -14.15 -1.42 -11.48
C VAL A 353 -13.13 -2.56 -11.36
N ALA A 354 -13.61 -3.80 -11.46
CA ALA A 354 -12.79 -5.03 -11.41
C ALA A 354 -11.74 -5.15 -12.54
N THR A 355 -11.64 -4.15 -13.40
CA THR A 355 -10.62 -4.06 -14.45
C THR A 355 -9.26 -3.77 -13.82
N ASN A 356 -8.25 -4.55 -14.22
CA ASN A 356 -6.83 -4.31 -13.89
C ASN A 356 -6.34 -3.06 -14.64
N VAL A 357 -6.81 -1.88 -14.24
CA VAL A 357 -6.36 -0.59 -14.76
C VAL A 357 -4.99 -0.32 -14.15
N LEU A 358 -4.01 -0.08 -15.01
CA LEU A 358 -2.62 0.07 -14.68
C LEU A 358 -2.14 1.46 -15.08
N GLN A 359 -1.23 1.98 -14.27
CA GLN A 359 -0.32 3.05 -14.62
C GLN A 359 1.03 2.41 -14.96
N LEU A 360 1.60 2.81 -16.09
CA LEU A 360 2.89 2.35 -16.58
C LEU A 360 3.94 3.42 -16.29
N VAL A 361 5.07 3.05 -15.72
CA VAL A 361 6.09 4.01 -15.26
C VAL A 361 7.46 3.57 -15.75
N PRO A 362 8.15 4.38 -16.57
CA PRO A 362 9.54 4.10 -16.93
C PRO A 362 10.42 3.99 -15.68
N ARG A 363 11.30 2.99 -15.63
CA ARG A 363 12.14 2.72 -14.45
C ARG A 363 12.98 3.91 -13.99
N PRO A 364 13.56 4.76 -14.87
CA PRO A 364 14.27 5.96 -14.44
C PRO A 364 13.36 7.01 -13.79
N LEU A 365 12.05 6.93 -14.03
CA LEU A 365 11.03 7.87 -13.59
C LEU A 365 10.15 7.31 -12.45
N LEU A 366 10.61 6.25 -11.77
CA LEU A 366 10.00 5.80 -10.52
C LEU A 366 10.13 6.85 -9.40
N GLY A 367 11.12 7.75 -9.53
CA GLY A 367 11.42 8.78 -8.54
C GLY A 367 12.15 8.25 -7.31
N SER A 368 12.73 9.17 -6.54
CA SER A 368 13.21 8.91 -5.18
C SER A 368 12.30 9.52 -4.11
N GLY A 369 11.39 10.41 -4.50
CA GLY A 369 10.42 11.07 -3.63
C GLY A 369 8.97 10.68 -3.92
N ASN A 370 8.09 11.10 -3.01
CA ASN A 370 6.68 10.75 -2.96
C ASN A 370 5.83 11.31 -4.13
N GLN A 371 6.32 12.32 -4.83
CA GLN A 371 5.63 12.96 -5.96
C GLN A 371 6.38 12.88 -7.30
N ASP A 372 7.55 12.23 -7.32
CA ASP A 372 8.46 12.27 -8.46
C ASP A 372 8.08 11.28 -9.58
N ARG A 373 7.07 10.44 -9.32
CA ARG A 373 6.70 9.37 -10.24
C ARG A 373 6.05 9.95 -11.48
N GLN A 374 6.62 9.67 -12.64
CA GLN A 374 6.05 10.08 -13.92
C GLN A 374 5.54 8.87 -14.71
N CYS A 375 4.25 8.90 -15.01
CA CYS A 375 3.53 7.84 -15.70
C CYS A 375 3.51 8.09 -17.20
N LEU A 376 3.45 7.01 -17.97
CA LEU A 376 3.11 7.08 -19.38
C LEU A 376 1.74 7.73 -19.53
N ARG A 377 1.64 8.65 -20.48
CA ARG A 377 0.45 9.40 -20.82
C ARG A 377 0.25 9.36 -22.32
N GLN A 378 -0.93 8.94 -22.73
CA GLN A 378 -1.31 8.95 -24.14
C GLN A 378 -1.72 10.37 -24.56
N THR A 379 -1.02 10.96 -25.52
CA THR A 379 -1.40 12.28 -26.04
C THR A 379 -2.73 12.18 -26.80
N ILE A 380 -3.77 12.84 -26.28
CA ILE A 380 -5.06 12.96 -26.97
C ILE A 380 -4.92 14.14 -27.93
N ALA A 381 -4.80 13.87 -29.24
CA ALA A 381 -5.04 14.93 -30.19
C ALA A 381 -6.50 15.39 -30.02
N PRO A 382 -6.79 16.70 -29.88
CA PRO A 382 -8.16 17.19 -29.84
C PRO A 382 -8.83 16.73 -31.14
N SER A 383 -9.77 15.79 -31.03
CA SER A 383 -10.53 15.31 -32.18
C SER A 383 -11.41 16.46 -32.68
N PRO A 384 -11.38 16.83 -33.97
CA PRO A 384 -12.38 17.73 -34.51
C PRO A 384 -13.78 17.12 -34.26
N PRO A 385 -14.81 17.94 -33.97
CA PRO A 385 -16.09 17.49 -33.43
C PRO A 385 -16.95 16.59 -34.35
N SER A 386 -16.44 16.09 -35.47
CA SER A 386 -17.21 15.32 -36.45
C SER A 386 -16.50 14.08 -37.03
N SER A 387 -15.34 13.66 -36.51
CA SER A 387 -14.65 12.47 -37.01
C SER A 387 -14.57 11.36 -35.97
N THR A 388 -14.89 10.13 -36.41
CA THR A 388 -14.75 8.88 -35.67
C THR A 388 -13.39 8.76 -34.96
N PRO A 389 -13.35 8.25 -33.70
CA PRO A 389 -12.12 8.21 -32.90
C PRO A 389 -11.10 7.28 -33.56
N SER A 390 -10.08 7.89 -34.17
CA SER A 390 -9.04 7.18 -34.91
C SER A 390 -7.99 6.57 -33.97
N SER A 391 -7.42 5.44 -34.37
CA SER A 391 -6.45 4.61 -33.64
C SER A 391 -5.15 5.34 -33.27
N LEU A 392 -4.46 4.85 -32.22
CA LEU A 392 -3.14 5.34 -31.81
C LEU A 392 -2.12 5.13 -32.94
N GLY A 393 -1.33 6.16 -33.28
CA GLY A 393 -0.15 5.99 -34.14
C GLY A 393 1.07 6.67 -33.51
N ILE A 394 2.12 5.90 -33.23
CA ILE A 394 3.42 6.40 -32.75
C ILE A 394 4.20 6.94 -33.96
N ALA A 395 4.00 8.21 -34.32
CA ALA A 395 4.60 8.80 -35.51
C ALA A 395 6.12 9.05 -35.32
N GLY A 396 6.95 8.36 -36.12
CA GLY A 396 8.34 8.74 -36.35
C GLY A 396 8.41 9.68 -37.55
N GLY A 397 8.49 10.99 -37.32
CA GLY A 397 8.72 11.97 -38.38
C GLY A 397 7.89 13.25 -38.25
N SER A 398 8.55 14.32 -37.79
CA SER A 398 8.23 15.75 -38.00
C SER A 398 6.80 16.25 -37.71
N SER A 399 6.68 16.93 -36.56
CA SER A 399 5.71 17.98 -36.20
C SER A 399 4.28 17.65 -35.72
N ASN A 400 3.77 16.43 -35.89
CA ASN A 400 2.47 16.06 -35.29
C ASN A 400 2.66 15.13 -34.08
N ASN A 401 2.62 15.75 -32.90
CA ASN A 401 2.96 15.25 -31.57
C ASN A 401 2.04 14.12 -31.04
N ARG A 402 1.83 13.04 -31.82
CA ARG A 402 0.97 11.89 -31.49
C ARG A 402 1.75 10.75 -30.81
N GLY A 403 2.63 11.08 -29.87
CA GLY A 403 3.49 10.11 -29.16
C GLY A 403 2.91 9.56 -27.86
N LEU A 404 3.58 8.57 -27.27
CA LEU A 404 3.48 8.27 -25.84
C LEU A 404 4.36 9.27 -25.09
N GLN A 405 3.74 10.14 -24.32
CA GLN A 405 4.43 11.12 -23.47
C GLN A 405 4.56 10.58 -22.05
N VAL A 406 5.33 11.28 -21.23
CA VAL A 406 5.42 11.03 -19.79
C VAL A 406 4.92 12.27 -19.06
N ALA A 407 4.16 12.08 -17.98
CA ALA A 407 3.64 13.16 -17.14
C ALA A 407 3.60 12.70 -15.68
N VAL A 408 3.47 13.63 -14.73
CA VAL A 408 3.27 13.29 -13.31
C VAL A 408 2.09 12.32 -13.16
N CYS A 409 2.29 11.25 -12.39
CA CYS A 409 1.28 10.22 -12.20
C CYS A 409 0.01 10.78 -11.54
N ASP A 410 -1.07 10.79 -12.30
CA ASP A 410 -2.40 11.19 -11.86
C ASP A 410 -3.36 10.00 -12.06
N PRO A 411 -3.89 9.41 -10.98
CA PRO A 411 -4.84 8.31 -11.07
C PRO A 411 -6.16 8.69 -11.76
N ASP A 412 -6.52 9.98 -11.83
CA ASP A 412 -7.72 10.44 -12.53
C ASP A 412 -7.49 10.70 -14.02
N ASP A 413 -6.23 10.86 -14.44
CA ASP A 413 -5.91 11.09 -15.84
C ASP A 413 -6.15 9.81 -16.64
N GLN A 414 -7.28 9.75 -17.34
CA GLN A 414 -7.63 8.64 -18.22
C GLN A 414 -6.60 8.39 -19.32
N ALA A 415 -5.78 9.38 -19.67
CA ALA A 415 -4.68 9.18 -20.61
C ALA A 415 -3.52 8.36 -20.01
N GLN A 416 -3.48 8.18 -18.69
CA GLN A 416 -2.51 7.36 -17.96
C GLN A 416 -3.07 6.00 -17.53
N GLN A 417 -4.32 5.69 -17.92
CA GLN A 417 -5.01 4.46 -17.55
C GLN A 417 -4.93 3.43 -18.68
N PHE A 418 -4.16 2.37 -18.43
CA PHE A 418 -3.92 1.28 -19.38
C PHE A 418 -4.56 -0.02 -18.89
N VAL A 419 -5.12 -0.80 -19.81
CA VAL A 419 -5.59 -2.16 -19.55
C VAL A 419 -4.74 -3.12 -20.36
N LEU A 420 -4.21 -4.16 -19.71
CA LEU A 420 -3.49 -5.23 -20.40
C LEU A 420 -4.43 -6.40 -20.66
N GLN A 421 -4.67 -6.70 -21.93
CA GLN A 421 -5.47 -7.85 -22.33
C GLN A 421 -4.54 -8.95 -22.88
N VAL A 422 -4.68 -10.17 -22.38
CA VAL A 422 -3.96 -11.33 -22.91
C VAL A 422 -4.49 -11.66 -24.30
N VAL A 423 -3.60 -11.81 -25.27
CA VAL A 423 -3.92 -12.16 -26.65
C VAL A 423 -3.32 -13.52 -26.98
N SER A 424 -4.14 -14.44 -27.51
CA SER A 424 -3.62 -15.71 -28.04
C SER A 424 -2.71 -15.44 -29.23
N PRO A 425 -1.52 -16.06 -29.33
CA PRO A 425 -0.70 -15.93 -30.53
C PRO A 425 -1.50 -16.36 -31.76
N PRO A 426 -1.36 -15.66 -32.90
CA PRO A 426 -2.06 -16.03 -34.13
C PRO A 426 -1.71 -17.47 -34.51
N LYS A 427 -2.73 -18.29 -34.81
CA LYS A 427 -2.59 -19.72 -35.13
C LYS A 427 -1.78 -20.02 -36.41
N SER A 428 -1.25 -19.00 -37.09
CA SER A 428 -0.69 -19.10 -38.43
C SER A 428 0.68 -18.43 -38.60
N SER A 429 1.59 -18.54 -37.63
CA SER A 429 3.00 -18.26 -37.95
C SER A 429 3.52 -19.37 -38.87
N PRO A 430 4.06 -19.07 -40.06
CA PRO A 430 4.70 -20.08 -40.89
C PRO A 430 5.80 -20.74 -40.05
N GLN A 431 5.83 -22.06 -40.04
CA GLN A 431 6.85 -22.83 -39.33
C GLN A 431 8.22 -22.30 -39.73
N LEU A 432 8.87 -21.57 -38.83
CA LEU A 432 10.30 -21.35 -38.91
C LEU A 432 10.91 -22.75 -38.97
N ALA A 433 11.61 -23.05 -40.07
CA ALA A 433 12.06 -24.38 -40.41
C ALA A 433 12.65 -25.10 -39.18
N LYS A 434 12.07 -26.27 -38.90
CA LYS A 434 12.53 -27.19 -37.85
C LYS A 434 14.06 -27.31 -37.98
N PRO A 435 14.87 -26.98 -36.96
CA PRO A 435 16.31 -27.17 -37.04
C PRO A 435 16.57 -28.66 -37.33
N PRO A 436 17.57 -28.99 -38.17
CA PRO A 436 17.86 -30.36 -38.53
C PRO A 436 18.12 -31.18 -37.27
N SER A 437 17.43 -32.32 -37.18
CA SER A 437 17.56 -33.28 -36.08
C SER A 437 19.05 -33.58 -35.84
N PRO A 438 19.56 -33.47 -34.60
CA PRO A 438 20.91 -33.91 -34.31
C PRO A 438 21.00 -35.43 -34.56
N MET A 439 22.03 -35.83 -35.29
CA MET A 439 22.32 -37.23 -35.59
C MET A 439 22.40 -38.04 -34.29
N LEU A 440 21.81 -39.23 -34.34
CA LEU A 440 21.87 -40.23 -33.28
C LEU A 440 23.32 -40.46 -32.81
N GLN A 441 23.57 -40.26 -31.52
CA GLN A 441 24.66 -40.94 -30.81
C GLN A 441 24.08 -41.96 -29.83
N SER A 442 24.68 -43.14 -29.95
CA SER A 442 24.63 -44.39 -29.19
C SER A 442 23.94 -44.40 -27.81
N SER A 443 23.10 -45.43 -27.68
CA SER A 443 22.49 -46.02 -26.50
C SER A 443 23.38 -46.13 -25.25
N LEU A 444 22.92 -45.55 -24.14
CA LEU A 444 23.27 -45.95 -22.77
C LEU A 444 22.23 -46.98 -22.25
N PRO A 445 22.63 -47.96 -21.43
CA PRO A 445 21.72 -48.96 -20.89
C PRO A 445 20.77 -48.39 -19.82
N PRO A 446 19.59 -49.01 -19.63
CA PRO A 446 18.58 -48.50 -18.70
C PRO A 446 19.02 -48.63 -17.23
N ALA A 447 18.74 -47.58 -16.47
CA ALA A 447 18.94 -47.55 -15.02
C ALA A 447 18.00 -48.56 -14.31
N PRO A 448 18.43 -49.17 -13.20
CA PRO A 448 17.60 -50.11 -12.44
C PRO A 448 16.40 -49.42 -11.77
N PRO A 449 15.29 -50.15 -11.57
CA PRO A 449 14.06 -49.59 -11.02
C PRO A 449 14.25 -49.13 -9.56
N ARG A 450 13.77 -47.93 -9.26
CA ARG A 450 13.68 -47.40 -7.89
C ARG A 450 12.73 -48.26 -7.04
N PRO A 451 13.08 -48.53 -5.77
CA PRO A 451 12.18 -49.21 -4.85
C PRO A 451 10.95 -48.36 -4.52
N SER A 452 9.80 -49.01 -4.50
CA SER A 452 8.49 -48.44 -4.17
C SER A 452 8.48 -47.86 -2.74
N PRO A 453 7.80 -46.72 -2.51
CA PRO A 453 7.64 -46.18 -1.16
C PRO A 453 6.78 -47.11 -0.27
N PRO A 454 7.05 -47.19 1.04
CA PRO A 454 6.31 -48.03 1.95
C PRO A 454 4.85 -47.57 2.09
N ARG A 455 3.96 -48.56 2.15
CA ARG A 455 2.51 -48.42 2.28
C ARG A 455 2.15 -47.77 3.63
N PRO A 456 1.29 -46.75 3.67
CA PRO A 456 0.83 -46.19 4.95
C PRO A 456 -0.03 -47.21 5.71
N PRO A 457 0.01 -47.20 7.07
CA PRO A 457 -0.79 -48.08 7.89
C PRO A 457 -2.30 -47.75 7.78
N PRO A 458 -3.18 -48.74 8.02
CA PRO A 458 -4.63 -48.58 7.89
C PRO A 458 -5.16 -47.55 8.89
N SER A 459 -5.90 -46.57 8.38
CA SER A 459 -6.60 -45.56 9.18
C SER A 459 -7.76 -46.21 9.95
N LEU A 460 -7.76 -46.06 11.27
CA LEU A 460 -8.88 -46.39 12.14
C LEU A 460 -10.05 -45.45 11.82
N MET A 461 -11.20 -46.03 11.45
CA MET A 461 -12.45 -45.28 11.27
C MET A 461 -12.91 -44.72 12.63
N PRO A 462 -13.37 -43.46 12.70
CA PRO A 462 -14.10 -42.96 13.86
C PRO A 462 -15.53 -43.54 13.89
N PRO A 463 -16.11 -43.73 15.09
CA PRO A 463 -17.48 -44.24 15.23
C PRO A 463 -18.52 -43.23 14.76
N SER A 464 -19.61 -43.76 14.20
CA SER A 464 -20.78 -43.06 13.67
C SER A 464 -21.44 -42.13 14.69
N PRO A 465 -21.91 -40.93 14.29
CA PRO A 465 -22.62 -40.03 15.19
C PRO A 465 -24.06 -40.48 15.43
N THR A 466 -24.45 -40.48 16.70
CA THR A 466 -25.83 -40.64 17.21
C THR A 466 -26.71 -39.46 16.75
N PRO A 467 -28.00 -39.66 16.41
CA PRO A 467 -28.83 -38.59 15.86
C PRO A 467 -29.25 -37.58 16.94
N LEU A 468 -28.97 -36.30 16.67
CA LEU A 468 -29.42 -35.15 17.46
C LEU A 468 -30.92 -34.89 17.24
N SER A 469 -31.63 -34.73 18.34
CA SER A 469 -33.04 -34.38 18.45
C SER A 469 -33.33 -32.98 17.88
N GLN A 470 -34.51 -32.83 17.26
CA GLN A 470 -34.99 -31.58 16.67
C GLN A 470 -35.09 -30.43 17.70
N PRO A 471 -34.81 -29.17 17.30
CA PRO A 471 -35.03 -28.01 18.15
C PRO A 471 -36.52 -27.59 18.15
N PRO A 472 -37.07 -27.10 19.28
CA PRO A 472 -38.44 -26.63 19.36
C PRO A 472 -38.62 -25.23 18.73
N SER A 473 -39.83 -25.00 18.22
CA SER A 473 -40.28 -23.80 17.50
C SER A 473 -40.15 -22.49 18.31
N PRO A 474 -39.93 -21.34 17.66
CA PRO A 474 -39.71 -20.06 18.33
C PRO A 474 -41.01 -19.46 18.91
N ARG A 475 -40.92 -18.95 20.14
CA ARG A 475 -41.96 -18.12 20.79
C ARG A 475 -42.03 -16.73 20.14
N PRO A 476 -43.21 -16.08 20.10
CA PRO A 476 -43.33 -14.70 19.64
C PRO A 476 -42.74 -13.71 20.65
N PRO A 477 -42.28 -12.52 20.18
CA PRO A 477 -41.64 -11.52 21.03
C PRO A 477 -42.66 -10.78 21.92
N PRO A 478 -42.26 -10.32 23.11
CA PRO A 478 -43.10 -9.50 23.98
C PRO A 478 -43.18 -8.05 23.48
N SER A 479 -44.33 -7.43 23.73
CA SER A 479 -44.64 -6.03 23.42
C SER A 479 -43.81 -5.04 24.23
N LEU A 480 -43.36 -3.97 23.57
CA LEU A 480 -42.59 -2.86 24.14
C LEU A 480 -43.46 -2.00 25.09
N PRO A 481 -42.96 -1.59 26.26
CA PRO A 481 -43.62 -0.61 27.11
C PRO A 481 -43.32 0.83 26.66
N SER A 482 -44.31 1.71 26.82
CA SER A 482 -44.29 3.14 26.49
C SER A 482 -43.26 3.93 27.31
N PRO A 483 -42.68 5.03 26.76
CA PRO A 483 -41.63 5.79 27.42
C PRO A 483 -42.17 6.72 28.52
N SER A 484 -41.53 6.66 29.69
CA SER A 484 -41.72 7.60 30.79
C SER A 484 -41.05 8.96 30.49
N PRO A 485 -41.56 10.09 31.03
CA PRO A 485 -41.02 11.42 30.75
C PRO A 485 -39.67 11.67 31.47
N LEU A 486 -38.80 12.42 30.79
CA LEU A 486 -37.44 12.77 31.23
C LEU A 486 -37.46 13.71 32.46
N PRO A 487 -36.53 13.54 33.41
CA PRO A 487 -36.35 14.46 34.53
C PRO A 487 -35.68 15.79 34.10
N PRO A 488 -35.92 16.88 34.85
CA PRO A 488 -35.39 18.20 34.52
C PRO A 488 -33.86 18.30 34.77
N PRO A 489 -33.17 19.22 34.08
CA PRO A 489 -31.72 19.35 34.15
C PRO A 489 -31.25 19.93 35.49
N PRO A 490 -30.03 19.56 35.95
CA PRO A 490 -29.47 20.06 37.19
C PRO A 490 -29.00 21.53 37.10
N PRO A 491 -28.96 22.25 38.23
CA PRO A 491 -28.54 23.65 38.27
C PRO A 491 -27.02 23.83 38.01
N PRO A 492 -26.62 25.01 37.52
CA PRO A 492 -25.22 25.30 37.17
C PRO A 492 -24.32 25.41 38.42
N PRO A 493 -23.02 25.06 38.28
CA PRO A 493 -22.07 25.10 39.39
C PRO A 493 -21.65 26.54 39.76
N PRO A 494 -21.25 26.78 41.02
CA PRO A 494 -20.82 28.09 41.50
C PRO A 494 -19.42 28.48 40.95
N PRO A 495 -19.13 29.80 40.87
CA PRO A 495 -17.88 30.31 40.33
C PRO A 495 -16.68 30.04 41.26
N PRO A 496 -15.47 29.89 40.69
CA PRO A 496 -14.26 29.60 41.46
C PRO A 496 -13.72 30.82 42.23
N PRO A 497 -13.03 30.60 43.36
CA PRO A 497 -12.45 31.67 44.17
C PRO A 497 -11.19 32.29 43.52
N PRO A 498 -10.86 33.55 43.86
CA PRO A 498 -9.72 34.27 43.28
C PRO A 498 -8.38 33.78 43.83
N LEU A 499 -7.39 33.71 42.94
CA LEU A 499 -6.00 33.30 43.22
C LEU A 499 -5.21 34.40 43.96
N PRO A 500 -4.30 34.03 44.89
CA PRO A 500 -3.45 34.99 45.59
C PRO A 500 -2.23 35.40 44.75
N SER A 501 -1.94 36.70 44.76
CA SER A 501 -0.78 37.34 44.14
C SER A 501 0.49 37.17 45.00
N PHE A 502 1.53 36.56 44.43
CA PHE A 502 2.87 36.45 45.02
C PHE A 502 3.82 37.51 44.44
N THR A 503 4.39 38.32 45.33
CA THR A 503 5.43 39.32 45.00
C THR A 503 6.80 38.72 45.32
N GLN A 504 7.66 38.55 44.30
CA GLN A 504 9.05 38.12 44.47
C GLN A 504 9.96 39.29 44.88
N GLN A 505 10.84 39.06 45.85
CA GLN A 505 11.95 39.93 46.21
C GLN A 505 13.25 39.14 46.01
N LEU A 506 14.04 39.51 45.00
CA LEU A 506 15.34 38.89 44.70
C LEU A 506 16.46 39.73 45.34
N SER A 507 17.35 39.06 46.08
CA SER A 507 18.64 39.60 46.54
C SER A 507 19.78 38.85 45.82
N PRO A 508 20.91 39.51 45.48
CA PRO A 508 21.99 38.90 44.72
C PRO A 508 23.01 38.21 45.65
N SER A 509 23.35 36.96 45.36
CA SER A 509 24.47 36.24 45.99
C SER A 509 25.55 35.87 44.96
N THR A 510 26.79 36.16 45.33
CA THR A 510 28.08 35.95 44.65
C THR A 510 28.34 34.47 44.28
N PRO A 511 29.01 34.14 43.16
CA PRO A 511 29.22 32.76 42.73
C PRO A 511 30.44 32.09 43.39
N PRO A 512 30.40 30.79 43.70
CA PRO A 512 31.58 30.03 44.07
C PRO A 512 32.28 29.42 42.84
N SER A 513 33.60 29.37 42.92
CA SER A 513 34.56 28.81 41.97
C SER A 513 34.48 27.28 41.84
N ILE A 514 34.47 26.78 40.60
CA ILE A 514 34.44 25.36 40.21
C ILE A 514 35.87 24.83 39.99
N PRO A 515 36.28 23.68 40.58
CA PRO A 515 37.50 22.98 40.18
C PRO A 515 37.26 22.01 39.00
N ALA A 516 38.30 21.83 38.19
CA ALA A 516 38.32 21.05 36.95
C ALA A 516 38.03 19.53 37.16
N PRO A 517 37.42 18.85 36.17
CA PRO A 517 37.07 17.44 36.29
C PRO A 517 38.24 16.50 35.99
N SER A 518 38.46 15.54 36.88
CA SER A 518 39.29 14.35 36.69
C SER A 518 38.58 13.33 35.79
N THR A 519 39.32 12.78 34.84
CA THR A 519 38.96 11.66 33.94
C THR A 519 38.51 10.40 34.69
N PRO A 520 37.37 9.78 34.35
CA PRO A 520 37.04 8.44 34.82
C PRO A 520 37.46 7.34 33.84
N ALA A 521 37.93 6.25 34.43
CA ALA A 521 38.40 5.02 33.80
C ALA A 521 37.29 4.21 33.10
N SER A 522 37.70 3.44 32.09
CA SER A 522 36.87 2.55 31.28
C SER A 522 36.16 1.45 32.10
N PRO A 523 34.87 1.15 31.85
CA PRO A 523 34.21 -0.02 32.42
C PRO A 523 34.48 -1.29 31.59
N PRO A 524 34.44 -2.49 32.22
CA PRO A 524 34.74 -3.75 31.55
C PRO A 524 33.56 -4.25 30.69
N SER A 525 33.91 -4.96 29.62
CA SER A 525 32.98 -5.60 28.68
C SER A 525 32.17 -6.73 29.34
N MET A 526 30.84 -6.66 29.28
CA MET A 526 29.96 -7.81 29.51
C MET A 526 29.66 -8.57 28.19
N PRO A 527 29.53 -9.90 28.21
CA PRO A 527 29.25 -10.69 27.02
C PRO A 527 27.75 -10.69 26.69
N TRP A 528 27.46 -10.75 25.39
CA TRP A 528 26.11 -10.76 24.83
C TRP A 528 25.44 -12.13 25.02
N LEU A 529 24.23 -12.16 25.59
CA LEU A 529 23.35 -13.35 25.56
C LEU A 529 22.80 -13.53 24.14
N ARG A 530 23.11 -14.66 23.50
CA ARG A 530 22.46 -15.11 22.25
C ARG A 530 21.43 -16.19 22.60
N PHE A 531 20.15 -15.94 22.30
CA PHE A 531 19.14 -17.00 22.31
C PHE A 531 19.12 -17.69 20.94
N LEU A 532 19.48 -18.97 20.91
CA LEU A 532 19.27 -19.85 19.77
C LEU A 532 17.91 -20.55 19.94
N VAL A 533 16.98 -20.26 19.03
CA VAL A 533 15.72 -21.00 18.90
C VAL A 533 15.91 -22.01 17.77
N SER A 534 15.90 -23.31 18.09
CA SER A 534 15.84 -24.37 17.08
C SER A 534 14.46 -25.02 17.07
N TRP A 535 14.01 -25.38 15.86
CA TRP A 535 12.68 -25.91 15.60
C TRP A 535 12.80 -27.39 15.21
N THR A 536 12.36 -28.29 16.08
CA THR A 536 12.11 -29.69 15.72
C THR A 536 10.86 -30.19 16.44
N GLY A 537 9.86 -30.64 15.68
CA GLY A 537 8.82 -31.55 16.20
C GLY A 537 7.70 -30.95 17.05
N GLY A 538 7.25 -29.72 16.80
CA GLY A 538 5.90 -29.28 17.18
C GLY A 538 5.60 -28.99 18.66
N LEU A 539 6.61 -28.86 19.53
CA LEU A 539 6.45 -28.38 20.92
C LEU A 539 7.55 -27.39 21.29
N CYS A 540 7.17 -26.22 21.80
CA CYS A 540 8.09 -25.19 22.28
C CYS A 540 8.48 -25.49 23.74
N LYS A 541 9.75 -25.81 24.00
CA LYS A 541 10.32 -25.88 25.35
C LYS A 541 11.39 -24.80 25.49
N LEU A 542 11.20 -23.90 26.45
CA LEU A 542 12.28 -23.10 27.04
C LEU A 542 12.95 -23.96 28.11
N SER A 543 14.24 -24.23 27.98
CA SER A 543 15.03 -24.78 29.08
C SER A 543 16.14 -23.79 29.43
N ASP A 544 16.16 -23.36 30.70
CA ASP A 544 17.33 -22.75 31.29
C ASP A 544 18.43 -23.81 31.40
N GLN A 545 19.63 -23.50 30.89
CA GLN A 545 20.85 -24.14 31.36
C GLN A 545 21.81 -23.06 31.81
N GLN A 546 22.19 -23.13 33.10
CA GLN A 546 23.32 -22.44 33.67
C GLN A 546 24.62 -23.09 33.19
N ILE A 547 25.45 -22.28 32.53
CA ILE A 547 26.89 -21.98 32.72
C ILE A 547 27.45 -21.57 31.35
#